data_AF-A0A6I1L9S4-F1
#
_entry.id   AF-A0A6I1L9S4-F1
#
_cell.length_a   1.000
_cell.length_b   1.000
_cell.length_c   1.000
_cell.angle_alpha   90.00
_cell.angle_beta   90.00
_cell.angle_gamma   90.00
#
_symmetry.space_group_name_H-M   'P 1'
#
loop_
_entity.id
_entity.type
_entity.pdbx_description
1 polymer ?
#
loop_
_entity_poly.entity_id
_entity_poly.type
_entity_poly.pdbx_seq_one_letter_code
_entity_poly.pdbx_strand_id
1 'polypeptide(L)'
;MRISTQQYFETSAAKYSDNYAGVVKAQDQANSGVRVQTASDDPVAAARLLQLQQQKDMLGQFNGNIGTLQNSLTNEESVLASINTALQRGNELALRAGNLSLSDNDRKAIASEVGSLEDQVLGLLNSKDANGNYMFSGSKTNTPPYIRNNDGSYTYQGDDTALNLQISNNLSMSAGDTGKTLMESSANTGRTQTTLLPPSVNDGKVAVSAGTLTSGTDYTKSFAGGEPYTLTFTSSTQYTVTDKNGNDVTSEIPGNGTFDATKEGASSVNLRGVKFDISLNLGADVAPGAASDALVAGKAFTLQSKPDSFSVSRSPGNPSTAQVTSGQVTDQPPMPPPSRTAVR
;
A
#
# COMPACT_ATOMS: atom_id res chain seq x y z
N MET A 1 -52.39 -63.13 -48.44
CA MET A 1 -51.28 -62.73 -49.33
C MET A 1 -50.30 -63.88 -49.44
N ARG A 2 -49.87 -64.26 -50.65
CA ARG A 2 -48.78 -65.23 -50.85
C ARG A 2 -47.45 -64.47 -50.81
N ILE A 3 -46.60 -64.76 -49.84
CA ILE A 3 -45.22 -64.27 -49.82
C ILE A 3 -44.46 -65.09 -50.87
N SER A 4 -43.83 -64.44 -51.84
CA SER A 4 -42.99 -65.15 -52.81
C SER A 4 -41.72 -65.66 -52.11
N THR A 5 -41.18 -66.79 -52.56
CA THR A 5 -39.92 -67.34 -52.03
C THR A 5 -38.80 -66.30 -52.04
N GLN A 6 -38.80 -65.41 -53.03
CA GLN A 6 -37.84 -64.33 -53.17
C GLN A 6 -38.00 -63.25 -52.09
N GLN A 7 -39.22 -62.83 -51.76
CA GLN A 7 -39.48 -61.94 -50.61
C GLN A 7 -39.09 -62.58 -49.27
N TYR A 8 -39.23 -63.90 -49.14
CA TYR A 8 -38.77 -64.62 -47.95
C TYR A 8 -37.24 -64.59 -47.83
N PHE A 9 -36.50 -64.83 -48.92
CA PHE A 9 -35.04 -64.74 -48.90
C PHE A 9 -34.55 -63.30 -48.68
N GLU A 10 -35.16 -62.29 -49.29
CA GLU A 10 -34.81 -60.88 -49.10
C GLU A 10 -35.03 -60.41 -47.66
N THR A 11 -36.19 -60.75 -47.06
CA THR A 11 -36.46 -60.41 -45.66
C THR A 11 -35.54 -61.15 -44.69
N SER A 12 -35.15 -62.39 -45.01
CA SER A 12 -34.19 -63.15 -44.20
C SER A 12 -32.77 -62.58 -44.29
N ALA A 13 -32.34 -62.17 -45.49
CA ALA A 13 -31.04 -61.52 -45.70
C ALA A 13 -30.95 -60.16 -45.01
N ALA A 14 -32.00 -59.33 -45.09
CA ALA A 14 -32.08 -58.06 -44.37
C ALA A 14 -31.97 -58.27 -42.84
N LYS A 15 -32.72 -59.22 -42.29
CA LYS A 15 -32.64 -59.58 -40.87
C LYS A 15 -31.24 -60.08 -40.47
N TYR A 16 -30.57 -60.84 -41.32
CA TYR A 16 -29.20 -61.30 -41.04
C TYR A 16 -28.22 -60.12 -40.99
N SER A 17 -28.33 -59.19 -41.94
CA SER A 17 -27.53 -57.96 -41.96
C SER A 17 -27.77 -57.10 -40.72
N ASP A 18 -29.03 -56.92 -40.31
CA ASP A 18 -29.40 -56.15 -39.11
C ASP A 18 -28.86 -56.80 -37.83
N ASN A 19 -28.96 -58.13 -37.71
CA ASN A 19 -28.42 -58.88 -36.58
C ASN A 19 -26.90 -58.80 -36.52
N TYR A 20 -26.21 -58.92 -37.66
CA TYR A 20 -24.76 -58.80 -37.73
C TYR A 20 -24.29 -57.40 -37.31
N ALA A 21 -24.96 -56.34 -37.77
CA ALA A 21 -24.69 -54.98 -37.33
C ALA A 21 -24.89 -54.80 -35.80
N GLY A 22 -25.93 -55.44 -35.24
CA GLY A 22 -26.17 -55.47 -33.80
C GLY A 22 -25.05 -56.15 -33.01
N VAL A 23 -24.51 -57.27 -33.51
CA VAL A 23 -23.38 -57.98 -32.88
C VAL A 23 -22.10 -57.15 -32.95
N VAL A 24 -21.79 -56.54 -34.09
CA VAL A 24 -20.61 -55.66 -34.24
C VAL A 24 -20.69 -54.51 -33.24
N LYS A 25 -21.84 -53.82 -33.15
CA LYS A 25 -22.05 -52.74 -32.18
C LYS A 25 -21.89 -53.21 -30.74
N ALA A 26 -22.43 -54.36 -30.37
CA ALA A 26 -22.28 -54.92 -29.03
C ALA A 26 -20.81 -55.28 -28.73
N GLN A 27 -20.08 -55.81 -29.71
CA GLN A 27 -18.65 -56.09 -29.59
C GLN A 27 -17.84 -54.79 -29.39
N ASP A 28 -18.16 -53.72 -30.12
CA ASP A 28 -17.49 -52.41 -29.97
C ASP A 28 -17.77 -51.79 -28.59
N GLN A 29 -19.01 -51.89 -28.11
CA GLN A 29 -19.38 -51.46 -26.75
C GLN A 29 -18.67 -52.29 -25.68
N ALA A 30 -18.53 -53.60 -25.88
CA ALA A 30 -17.81 -54.48 -24.96
C ALA A 30 -16.31 -54.19 -24.93
N ASN A 31 -15.71 -53.93 -26.10
CA ASN A 31 -14.28 -53.60 -26.22
C ASN A 31 -13.96 -52.22 -25.62
N SER A 32 -14.81 -51.22 -25.86
CA SER A 32 -14.61 -49.85 -25.36
C SER A 32 -15.09 -49.65 -23.91
N GLY A 33 -16.00 -50.48 -23.43
CA GLY A 33 -16.73 -50.27 -22.16
C GLY A 33 -17.75 -49.12 -22.20
N VAL A 34 -17.99 -48.52 -23.38
CA VAL A 34 -18.85 -47.33 -23.52
C VAL A 34 -20.11 -47.68 -24.31
N ARG A 35 -21.28 -47.48 -23.70
CA ARG A 35 -22.60 -47.77 -24.33
C ARG A 35 -22.92 -46.83 -25.51
N VAL A 36 -22.61 -45.54 -25.38
CA VAL A 36 -22.96 -44.51 -26.37
C VAL A 36 -21.68 -44.05 -27.05
N GLN A 37 -21.41 -44.57 -28.26
CA GLN A 37 -20.20 -44.20 -29.00
C GLN A 37 -20.45 -43.04 -29.96
N THR A 38 -21.62 -42.99 -30.56
CA THR A 38 -22.01 -41.93 -31.49
C THR A 38 -23.32 -41.27 -31.06
N ALA A 39 -23.54 -40.03 -31.49
CA ALA A 39 -24.81 -39.33 -31.23
C ALA A 39 -26.02 -40.03 -31.88
N SER A 40 -25.79 -40.82 -32.93
CA SER A 40 -26.81 -41.62 -33.61
C SER A 40 -27.30 -42.82 -32.79
N ASP A 41 -26.52 -43.28 -31.81
CA ASP A 41 -26.88 -44.45 -30.99
C ASP A 41 -27.97 -44.14 -29.97
N ASP A 42 -27.89 -42.96 -29.34
CA ASP A 42 -28.83 -42.46 -28.33
C ASP A 42 -28.67 -40.93 -28.21
N PRO A 43 -29.44 -40.12 -28.96
CA PRO A 43 -29.26 -38.67 -28.99
C PRO A 43 -29.55 -38.00 -27.63
N VAL A 44 -30.42 -38.59 -26.81
CA VAL A 44 -30.76 -38.06 -25.47
C VAL A 44 -29.60 -38.31 -24.51
N ALA A 45 -29.05 -39.53 -24.49
CA ALA A 45 -27.89 -39.83 -23.68
C ALA A 45 -26.64 -39.08 -24.14
N ALA A 46 -26.45 -38.92 -25.45
CA ALA A 46 -25.34 -38.15 -26.02
C ALA A 46 -25.39 -36.67 -25.59
N ALA A 47 -26.57 -36.03 -25.62
CA ALA A 47 -26.73 -34.66 -25.15
C ALA A 47 -26.40 -34.51 -23.65
N ARG A 48 -26.84 -35.45 -22.81
CA ARG A 48 -26.51 -35.45 -21.38
C ARG A 48 -25.03 -35.69 -21.12
N LEU A 49 -24.39 -36.58 -21.89
CA LEU A 49 -22.96 -36.85 -21.79
C LEU A 49 -22.14 -35.62 -22.17
N LEU A 50 -22.55 -34.88 -23.20
CA LEU A 50 -21.91 -33.61 -23.58
C LEU A 50 -21.99 -32.57 -22.44
N GLN A 51 -23.15 -32.43 -21.81
CA GLN A 51 -23.31 -31.53 -20.66
C GLN A 51 -22.39 -31.93 -19.49
N LEU A 52 -22.31 -33.21 -19.18
CA LEU A 52 -21.42 -33.73 -18.14
C LEU A 52 -19.94 -33.51 -18.49
N GLN A 53 -19.57 -33.68 -19.77
CA GLN A 53 -18.21 -33.41 -20.24
C GLN A 53 -17.85 -31.93 -20.10
N GLN A 54 -18.74 -31.03 -20.50
CA GLN A 54 -18.55 -29.58 -20.30
C GLN A 54 -18.42 -29.22 -18.82
N GLN A 55 -19.24 -29.82 -17.95
CA GLN A 55 -19.12 -29.64 -16.50
C GLN A 55 -17.78 -30.14 -15.97
N LYS A 56 -17.32 -31.32 -16.42
CA LYS A 56 -16.02 -31.89 -16.06
C LYS A 56 -14.87 -30.98 -16.50
N ASP A 57 -14.92 -30.45 -17.71
CA ASP A 57 -13.88 -29.56 -18.24
C ASP A 57 -13.85 -28.22 -17.50
N MET A 58 -15.02 -27.70 -17.13
CA MET A 58 -15.14 -26.51 -16.29
C MET A 58 -14.56 -26.74 -14.88
N LEU A 59 -14.88 -27.87 -14.25
CA LEU A 59 -14.28 -28.26 -12.96
C LEU A 59 -12.76 -28.45 -13.06
N GLY A 60 -12.26 -28.98 -14.18
CA GLY A 60 -10.84 -29.07 -14.46
C GLY A 60 -10.16 -27.70 -14.50
N GLN A 61 -10.77 -26.73 -15.18
CA GLN A 61 -10.29 -25.33 -15.21
C GLN A 61 -10.31 -24.71 -13.81
N PHE A 62 -11.38 -24.87 -13.05
CA PHE A 62 -11.46 -24.36 -11.67
C PHE A 62 -10.36 -24.94 -10.78
N ASN A 63 -10.08 -26.24 -10.88
CA ASN A 63 -9.00 -26.87 -10.12
C ASN A 63 -7.62 -26.30 -10.52
N GLY A 64 -7.38 -26.09 -11.82
CA GLY A 64 -6.16 -25.42 -12.30
C GLY A 64 -6.03 -23.98 -11.77
N ASN A 65 -7.13 -23.23 -11.75
CA ASN A 65 -7.16 -21.87 -11.19
C ASN A 65 -6.88 -21.87 -9.69
N ILE A 66 -7.47 -22.81 -8.93
CA ILE A 66 -7.20 -22.97 -7.49
C ILE A 66 -5.72 -23.25 -7.24
N GLY A 67 -5.10 -24.15 -8.00
CA GLY A 67 -3.67 -24.43 -7.86
C GLY A 67 -2.80 -23.20 -8.17
N THR A 68 -3.17 -22.42 -9.19
CA THR A 68 -2.48 -21.16 -9.53
C THR A 68 -2.60 -20.12 -8.41
N LEU A 69 -3.80 -19.97 -7.85
CA LEU A 69 -4.07 -19.07 -6.72
C LEU A 69 -3.30 -19.49 -5.47
N GLN A 70 -3.33 -20.77 -5.12
CA GLN A 70 -2.58 -21.30 -3.97
C GLN A 70 -1.09 -21.00 -4.09
N ASN A 71 -0.49 -21.24 -5.25
CA ASN A 71 0.92 -20.96 -5.48
C ASN A 71 1.23 -19.45 -5.39
N SER A 72 0.38 -18.61 -5.98
CA SER A 72 0.57 -17.15 -5.99
C SER A 72 0.48 -16.58 -4.58
N LEU A 73 -0.58 -16.93 -3.83
CA LEU A 73 -0.81 -16.47 -2.46
C LEU A 73 0.22 -17.02 -1.48
N THR A 74 0.68 -18.27 -1.66
CA THR A 74 1.74 -18.84 -0.80
C THR A 74 3.06 -18.10 -1.00
N ASN A 75 3.39 -17.75 -2.24
CA ASN A 75 4.58 -16.95 -2.54
C ASN A 75 4.44 -15.55 -1.95
N GLU A 76 3.28 -14.93 -2.10
CA GLU A 76 2.99 -13.60 -1.55
C GLU A 76 3.14 -13.59 -0.03
N GLU A 77 2.54 -14.56 0.67
CA GLU A 77 2.67 -14.71 2.12
C GLU A 77 4.14 -14.82 2.56
N SER A 78 4.95 -15.59 1.83
CA SER A 78 6.39 -15.72 2.14
C SER A 78 7.13 -14.37 2.01
N VAL A 79 6.78 -13.57 1.01
CA VAL A 79 7.36 -12.24 0.82
C VAL A 79 6.87 -11.27 1.90
N LEU A 80 5.58 -11.28 2.23
CA LEU A 80 4.99 -10.45 3.28
C LEU A 80 5.57 -10.78 4.66
N ALA A 81 5.78 -12.07 4.98
CA ALA A 81 6.43 -12.49 6.21
C ALA A 81 7.87 -11.95 6.30
N SER A 82 8.59 -11.92 5.18
CA SER A 82 9.94 -11.35 5.10
C SER A 82 9.94 -9.83 5.29
N ILE A 83 8.95 -9.13 4.72
CA ILE A 83 8.76 -7.69 4.93
C ILE A 83 8.45 -7.41 6.40
N ASN A 84 7.54 -8.15 7.02
CA ASN A 84 7.16 -7.99 8.42
C ASN A 84 8.39 -8.17 9.34
N THR A 85 9.22 -9.19 9.09
CA THR A 85 10.47 -9.41 9.84
C THR A 85 11.43 -8.23 9.71
N ALA A 86 11.59 -7.67 8.50
CA ALA A 86 12.43 -6.50 8.28
C ALA A 86 11.89 -5.25 8.99
N LEU A 87 10.57 -5.03 8.98
CA LEU A 87 9.92 -3.92 9.68
C LEU A 87 10.02 -4.04 11.21
N GLN A 88 9.88 -5.25 11.76
CA GLN A 88 10.09 -5.51 13.19
C GLN A 88 11.53 -5.16 13.59
N ARG A 89 12.51 -5.58 12.79
CA ARG A 89 13.91 -5.22 13.01
C ARG A 89 14.13 -3.71 12.95
N GLY A 90 13.51 -3.04 12.00
CA GLY A 90 13.53 -1.57 11.91
C GLY A 90 12.97 -0.89 13.16
N ASN A 91 11.88 -1.42 13.72
CA ASN A 91 11.28 -0.92 14.95
C ASN A 91 12.23 -1.07 16.16
N GLU A 92 12.88 -2.23 16.31
CA GLU A 92 13.88 -2.46 17.35
C GLU A 92 15.03 -1.46 17.26
N LEU A 93 15.53 -1.21 16.05
CA LEU A 93 16.59 -0.24 15.79
C LEU A 93 16.14 1.19 16.10
N ALA A 94 14.91 1.55 15.76
CA ALA A 94 14.33 2.85 16.08
C ALA A 94 14.20 3.06 17.60
N LEU A 95 13.70 2.06 18.33
CA LEU A 95 13.64 2.08 19.80
C LEU A 95 15.02 2.21 20.42
N ARG A 96 16.01 1.47 19.89
CA ARG A 96 17.40 1.57 20.33
C ARG A 96 17.95 2.97 20.09
N ALA A 97 17.73 3.55 18.91
CA ALA A 97 18.21 4.90 18.55
C ALA A 97 17.66 6.01 19.46
N GLY A 98 16.48 5.80 20.06
CA GLY A 98 15.87 6.72 21.03
C GLY A 98 16.56 6.75 22.40
N ASN A 99 17.50 5.86 22.69
CA ASN A 99 18.24 5.85 23.94
C ASN A 99 19.29 6.98 23.99
N LEU A 100 19.17 7.87 24.99
CA LEU A 100 20.01 9.05 25.16
C LEU A 100 21.49 8.74 25.47
N SER A 101 21.80 7.53 25.92
CA SER A 101 23.17 7.10 26.24
C SER A 101 24.01 6.69 25.02
N LEU A 102 23.43 6.63 23.81
CA LEU A 102 24.16 6.29 22.58
C LEU A 102 25.04 7.44 22.08
N SER A 103 26.20 7.11 21.51
CA SER A 103 27.05 8.08 20.83
C SER A 103 26.51 8.39 19.43
N ASP A 104 26.98 9.49 18.82
CA ASP A 104 26.64 9.84 17.44
C ASP A 104 27.16 8.81 16.43
N ASN A 105 28.27 8.15 16.73
CA ASN A 105 28.80 7.07 15.89
C ASN A 105 27.89 5.84 15.93
N ASP A 106 27.35 5.49 17.09
CA ASP A 106 26.39 4.37 17.20
C ASP A 106 25.09 4.68 16.46
N ARG A 107 24.60 5.93 16.55
CA ARG A 107 23.43 6.38 15.79
C ARG A 107 23.66 6.32 14.27
N LYS A 108 24.86 6.65 13.78
CA LYS A 108 25.22 6.48 12.36
C LYS A 108 25.26 5.02 11.93
N ALA A 109 25.77 4.13 12.78
CA ALA A 109 25.75 2.69 12.49
C ALA A 109 24.31 2.16 12.39
N ILE A 110 23.43 2.56 13.31
CA ILE A 110 22.00 2.24 13.26
C ILE A 110 21.35 2.78 11.98
N ALA A 111 21.64 4.03 11.60
CA ALA A 111 21.11 4.62 10.36
C ALA A 111 21.53 3.82 9.11
N SER A 112 22.77 3.31 9.06
CA SER A 112 23.23 2.45 7.97
C SER A 112 22.50 1.11 7.93
N GLU A 113 22.21 0.52 9.09
CA GLU A 113 21.44 -0.73 9.19
C GLU A 113 19.99 -0.52 8.75
N VAL A 114 19.37 0.59 9.16
CA VAL A 114 18.02 0.99 8.72
C VAL A 114 17.97 1.20 7.20
N GLY A 115 18.96 1.88 6.61
CA GLY A 115 19.03 2.03 5.15
C GLY A 115 19.16 0.70 4.42
N SER A 116 19.89 -0.27 4.99
CA SER A 116 19.98 -1.62 4.42
C SER A 116 18.65 -2.38 4.49
N LEU A 117 17.89 -2.20 5.58
CA LEU A 117 16.55 -2.76 5.72
C LEU A 117 15.55 -2.12 4.75
N GLU A 118 15.66 -0.81 4.52
CA GLU A 118 14.86 -0.08 3.54
C GLU A 118 15.09 -0.63 2.12
N ASP A 119 16.36 -0.83 1.73
CA ASP A 119 16.71 -1.45 0.45
C ASP A 119 16.21 -2.90 0.35
N GLN A 120 16.27 -3.66 1.45
CA GLN A 120 15.72 -5.02 1.50
C GLN A 120 14.20 -5.02 1.30
N VAL A 121 13.46 -4.16 2.00
CA VAL A 121 12.00 -4.04 1.86
C VAL A 121 11.63 -3.59 0.45
N LEU A 122 12.36 -2.63 -0.14
CA LEU A 122 12.17 -2.23 -1.53
C LEU A 122 12.38 -3.40 -2.51
N GLY A 123 13.39 -4.22 -2.28
CA GLY A 123 13.64 -5.43 -3.06
C GLY A 123 12.48 -6.41 -2.95
N LEU A 124 11.97 -6.63 -1.74
CA LEU A 124 10.83 -7.52 -1.48
C LEU A 124 9.54 -7.01 -2.13
N LEU A 125 9.26 -5.72 -2.04
CA LEU A 125 8.13 -5.05 -2.71
C LEU A 125 8.19 -5.12 -4.24
N ASN A 126 9.38 -5.34 -4.80
CA ASN A 126 9.61 -5.55 -6.23
C ASN A 126 9.86 -7.03 -6.57
N SER A 127 9.41 -7.96 -5.72
CA SER A 127 9.52 -9.40 -5.98
C SER A 127 8.69 -9.84 -7.20
N LYS A 128 9.17 -10.90 -7.84
CA LYS A 128 8.55 -11.48 -9.03
C LYS A 128 8.03 -12.89 -8.75
N ASP A 129 6.96 -13.25 -9.43
CA ASP A 129 6.44 -14.61 -9.47
C ASP A 129 7.33 -15.54 -10.32
N ALA A 130 6.98 -16.82 -10.36
CA ALA A 130 7.69 -17.83 -11.15
C ALA A 130 7.65 -17.56 -12.68
N ASN A 131 6.72 -16.72 -13.14
CA ASN A 131 6.57 -16.33 -14.54
C ASN A 131 7.32 -15.04 -14.88
N GLY A 132 7.98 -14.40 -13.88
CA GLY A 132 8.72 -13.15 -14.05
C GLY A 132 7.87 -11.88 -13.93
N ASN A 133 6.61 -12.00 -13.53
CA ASN A 133 5.69 -10.88 -13.29
C ASN A 133 5.90 -10.30 -11.90
N TYR A 134 5.82 -8.99 -11.76
CA TYR A 134 5.82 -8.35 -10.44
C TYR A 134 4.52 -8.68 -9.69
N MET A 135 4.65 -9.09 -8.43
CA MET A 135 3.53 -9.58 -7.64
C MET A 135 2.61 -8.45 -7.16
N PHE A 136 3.19 -7.30 -6.80
CA PHE A 136 2.48 -6.18 -6.16
C PHE A 136 2.09 -5.05 -7.13
N SER A 137 2.19 -5.26 -8.45
CA SER A 137 1.95 -4.23 -9.47
C SER A 137 0.49 -4.12 -9.94
N GLY A 138 -0.42 -4.94 -9.40
CA GLY A 138 -1.78 -5.06 -9.93
C GLY A 138 -1.76 -5.66 -11.35
N SER A 139 -2.55 -5.09 -12.27
CA SER A 139 -2.59 -5.57 -13.66
C SER A 139 -1.36 -5.23 -14.49
N LYS A 140 -0.51 -4.29 -14.04
CA LYS A 140 0.76 -3.92 -14.70
C LYS A 140 1.91 -4.85 -14.34
N THR A 141 1.75 -6.15 -14.57
CA THR A 141 2.70 -7.23 -14.23
C THR A 141 4.14 -7.02 -14.69
N ASN A 142 4.37 -6.22 -15.74
CA ASN A 142 5.68 -5.97 -16.32
C ASN A 142 6.36 -4.70 -15.78
N THR A 143 5.69 -3.93 -14.94
CA THR A 143 6.21 -2.67 -14.38
C THR A 143 6.60 -2.87 -12.92
N PRO A 144 7.81 -2.46 -12.50
CA PRO A 144 8.20 -2.55 -11.09
C PRO A 144 7.22 -1.72 -10.23
N PRO A 145 6.61 -2.32 -9.19
CA PRO A 145 5.65 -1.67 -8.31
C PRO A 145 6.18 -0.37 -7.70
N TYR A 146 7.43 -0.38 -7.22
CA TYR A 146 8.03 0.76 -6.53
C TYR A 146 9.35 1.18 -7.16
N ILE A 147 9.49 2.49 -7.39
CA ILE A 147 10.76 3.12 -7.73
C ILE A 147 11.18 4.10 -6.65
N ARG A 148 12.49 4.19 -6.44
CA ARG A 148 13.10 5.25 -5.63
C ARG A 148 13.46 6.43 -6.55
N ASN A 149 12.94 7.60 -6.22
CA ASN A 149 13.24 8.84 -6.91
C ASN A 149 14.59 9.41 -6.45
N ASN A 150 15.14 10.35 -7.22
CA ASN A 150 16.42 11.00 -6.89
C ASN A 150 16.39 11.81 -5.58
N ASP A 151 15.21 12.22 -5.13
CA ASP A 151 14.98 12.91 -3.86
C ASP A 151 14.86 11.94 -2.66
N GLY A 152 14.94 10.63 -2.90
CA GLY A 152 14.78 9.60 -1.88
C GLY A 152 13.33 9.18 -1.62
N SER A 153 12.35 9.82 -2.27
CA SER A 153 10.94 9.42 -2.17
C SER A 153 10.65 8.13 -2.97
N TYR A 154 9.58 7.44 -2.59
CA TYR A 154 9.09 6.26 -3.30
C TYR A 154 7.85 6.59 -4.10
N THR A 155 7.76 6.10 -5.33
CA THR A 155 6.57 6.22 -6.17
C THR A 155 6.07 4.86 -6.58
N TYR A 156 4.79 4.61 -6.31
CA TYR A 156 4.09 3.44 -6.81
C TYR A 156 3.73 3.62 -8.29
N GLN A 157 4.15 2.68 -9.14
CA GLN A 157 3.90 2.70 -10.59
C GLN A 157 2.90 1.63 -11.05
N GLY A 158 2.46 0.77 -10.14
CA GLY A 158 1.44 -0.24 -10.40
C GLY A 158 0.04 0.35 -10.60
N ASP A 159 -0.97 -0.51 -10.54
CA ASP A 159 -2.37 -0.11 -10.45
C ASP A 159 -3.09 -0.88 -9.33
N ASP A 160 -4.32 -0.46 -9.06
CA ASP A 160 -5.15 -1.03 -7.99
C ASP A 160 -6.06 -2.17 -8.49
N THR A 161 -5.76 -2.73 -9.66
CA THR A 161 -6.61 -3.74 -10.29
C THR A 161 -6.19 -5.13 -9.82
N ALA A 162 -7.03 -5.72 -8.97
CA ALA A 162 -6.88 -7.10 -8.53
C ALA A 162 -7.06 -8.08 -9.71
N LEU A 163 -6.12 -9.03 -9.84
CA LEU A 163 -6.20 -10.12 -10.82
C LEU A 163 -7.08 -11.24 -10.27
N ASN A 164 -8.34 -11.30 -10.69
CA ASN A 164 -9.29 -12.30 -10.20
C ASN A 164 -9.30 -13.55 -11.07
N LEU A 165 -9.27 -14.72 -10.42
CA LEU A 165 -9.44 -16.03 -11.06
C LEU A 165 -10.72 -16.70 -10.57
N GLN A 166 -11.47 -17.29 -11.50
CA GLN A 166 -12.71 -17.97 -11.19
C GLN A 166 -12.45 -19.39 -10.67
N ILE A 167 -13.01 -19.73 -9.51
CA ILE A 167 -12.83 -21.03 -8.84
C ILE A 167 -14.13 -21.82 -8.71
N SER A 168 -15.27 -21.19 -9.02
CA SER A 168 -16.59 -21.80 -9.13
C SER A 168 -17.45 -20.98 -10.09
N ASN A 169 -18.57 -21.52 -10.54
CA ASN A 169 -19.57 -20.82 -11.36
C ASN A 169 -19.98 -19.45 -10.80
N ASN A 170 -19.94 -19.27 -9.48
CA ASN A 170 -20.36 -18.06 -8.77
C ASN A 170 -19.28 -17.46 -7.85
N LEU A 171 -18.04 -17.95 -7.92
CA LEU A 171 -16.96 -17.50 -7.02
C LEU A 171 -15.70 -17.20 -7.82
N SER A 172 -15.17 -16.00 -7.59
CA SER A 172 -13.85 -15.57 -8.02
C SER A 172 -13.04 -15.13 -6.82
N MET A 173 -11.73 -15.32 -6.88
CA MET A 173 -10.80 -14.93 -5.83
C MET A 173 -9.64 -14.13 -6.45
N SER A 174 -9.15 -13.13 -5.72
CA SER A 174 -7.97 -12.37 -6.14
C SER A 174 -6.73 -13.26 -6.07
N ALA A 175 -5.84 -13.11 -7.04
CA ALA A 175 -4.54 -13.78 -7.10
C ALA A 175 -3.45 -13.08 -6.27
N GLY A 176 -3.76 -11.94 -5.67
CA GLY A 176 -2.92 -11.27 -4.68
C GLY A 176 -3.39 -9.86 -4.33
N ASP A 177 -2.63 -9.19 -3.47
CA ASP A 177 -2.85 -7.79 -3.07
C ASP A 177 -1.92 -6.83 -3.81
N THR A 178 -2.32 -5.57 -3.94
CA THR A 178 -1.52 -4.54 -4.61
C THR A 178 -0.57 -3.87 -3.61
N GLY A 179 0.60 -3.43 -4.08
CA GLY A 179 1.55 -2.72 -3.22
C GLY A 179 0.95 -1.47 -2.59
N LYS A 180 -0.03 -0.87 -3.27
CA LYS A 180 -0.78 0.30 -2.79
C LYS A 180 -1.70 -0.06 -1.61
N THR A 181 -2.48 -1.14 -1.70
CA THR A 181 -3.34 -1.57 -0.58
C THR A 181 -2.52 -1.99 0.63
N LEU A 182 -1.32 -2.55 0.41
CA LEU A 182 -0.43 -2.99 1.48
C LEU A 182 0.28 -1.83 2.20
N MET A 183 0.84 -0.86 1.46
CA MET A 183 1.70 0.19 2.04
C MET A 183 1.06 1.58 2.12
N GLU A 184 0.16 1.93 1.19
CA GLU A 184 -0.42 3.28 1.10
C GLU A 184 -1.83 3.38 1.73
N SER A 185 -2.44 2.26 2.12
CA SER A 185 -3.70 2.26 2.88
C SER A 185 -3.53 2.77 4.32
N SER A 186 -2.30 2.75 4.83
CA SER A 186 -1.94 3.26 6.15
C SER A 186 -1.48 4.71 6.07
N ALA A 187 -2.10 5.58 6.87
CA ALA A 187 -1.75 6.99 6.90
C ALA A 187 -0.28 7.18 7.34
N ASN A 188 0.52 7.89 6.53
CA ASN A 188 1.94 8.14 6.80
C ASN A 188 2.11 9.10 8.01
N THR A 189 2.35 8.55 9.20
CA THR A 189 2.27 9.29 10.47
C THR A 189 3.45 10.23 10.78
N GLY A 190 4.46 10.38 9.93
CA GLY A 190 5.76 10.97 10.33
C GLY A 190 6.33 12.11 9.46
N ARG A 191 5.53 12.86 8.69
CA ARG A 191 6.05 13.89 7.76
C ARG A 191 6.34 15.26 8.37
N THR A 192 5.91 15.52 9.60
CA THR A 192 6.05 16.84 10.23
C THR A 192 6.92 16.79 11.47
N GLN A 193 7.61 17.90 11.76
CA GLN A 193 8.38 18.09 12.97
C GLN A 193 7.82 19.29 13.74
N THR A 194 7.74 19.12 15.05
CA THR A 194 7.47 20.17 16.02
C THR A 194 8.78 20.60 16.69
N THR A 195 9.12 21.87 16.60
CA THR A 195 10.25 22.45 17.36
C THR A 195 9.79 23.58 18.25
N LEU A 196 10.23 23.58 19.50
CA LEU A 196 9.93 24.64 20.47
C LEU A 196 10.74 25.91 20.14
N LEU A 197 10.08 27.06 20.02
CA LEU A 197 10.73 28.36 19.88
C LEU A 197 11.19 28.90 21.25
N PRO A 198 12.40 29.48 21.35
CA PRO A 198 12.82 30.25 22.54
C PRO A 198 11.85 31.43 22.80
N PRO A 199 11.63 31.88 24.06
CA PRO A 199 12.60 31.96 25.16
C PRO A 199 12.52 30.89 26.27
N SER A 200 11.72 29.82 26.13
CA SER A 200 11.52 28.86 27.23
C SER A 200 12.55 27.72 27.24
N VAL A 201 13.20 27.49 28.38
CA VAL A 201 13.88 26.22 28.69
C VAL A 201 12.86 25.07 28.55
N ASN A 202 13.26 23.95 27.95
CA ASN A 202 12.40 22.78 27.81
C ASN A 202 12.20 22.11 29.19
N ASP A 203 11.21 22.58 29.95
CA ASP A 203 10.87 22.04 31.27
C ASP A 203 10.11 20.70 31.21
N GLY A 204 9.90 20.12 30.02
CA GLY A 204 9.16 18.85 29.84
C GLY A 204 7.66 18.90 30.15
N LYS A 205 7.10 20.10 30.39
CA LYS A 205 5.70 20.30 30.81
C LYS A 205 4.68 20.41 29.67
N VAL A 206 5.11 20.84 28.49
CA VAL A 206 4.29 20.94 27.27
C VAL A 206 5.07 20.29 26.14
N ALA A 207 4.50 19.27 25.51
CA ALA A 207 5.06 18.64 24.33
C ALA A 207 3.99 18.50 23.26
N VAL A 208 4.36 18.80 22.02
CA VAL A 208 3.49 18.62 20.85
C VAL A 208 4.12 17.51 20.02
N SER A 209 3.36 16.45 19.74
CA SER A 209 3.84 15.31 18.97
C SER A 209 4.22 15.72 17.54
N ALA A 210 5.07 14.93 16.88
CA ALA A 210 5.22 15.01 15.44
C ALA A 210 3.84 14.75 14.81
N GLY A 211 3.38 15.66 13.96
CA GLY A 211 2.05 15.60 13.38
C GLY A 211 1.91 14.42 12.44
N THR A 212 0.84 13.68 12.67
CA THR A 212 0.44 12.51 11.87
C THR A 212 -0.37 12.96 10.67
N LEU A 213 0.01 12.51 9.48
CA LEU A 213 -0.73 12.86 8.27
C LEU A 213 -2.10 12.18 8.29
N THR A 214 -3.16 12.97 8.23
CA THR A 214 -4.54 12.50 8.13
C THR A 214 -5.04 12.53 6.68
N SER A 215 -4.47 13.40 5.83
CA SER A 215 -4.77 13.48 4.39
C SER A 215 -3.55 13.96 3.59
N GLY A 216 -3.00 13.11 2.73
CA GLY A 216 -1.85 13.46 1.87
C GLY A 216 -2.16 14.51 0.80
N THR A 217 -3.40 14.58 0.34
CA THR A 217 -3.85 15.56 -0.66
C THR A 217 -3.92 16.96 -0.05
N ASP A 218 -4.46 17.07 1.17
CA ASP A 218 -4.60 18.36 1.86
C ASP A 218 -3.25 18.85 2.39
N TYR A 219 -2.39 17.92 2.80
CA TYR A 219 -1.03 18.25 3.18
C TYR A 219 -0.24 18.86 2.02
N THR A 220 -0.27 18.25 0.84
CA THR A 220 0.52 18.73 -0.32
C THR A 220 -0.02 20.05 -0.87
N LYS A 221 -1.34 20.28 -0.82
CA LYS A 221 -1.97 21.48 -1.35
C LYS A 221 -2.00 22.66 -0.39
N SER A 222 -2.22 22.39 0.90
CA SER A 222 -2.60 23.42 1.87
C SER A 222 -1.66 23.48 3.06
N PHE A 223 -1.10 22.36 3.52
CA PHE A 223 -0.13 22.36 4.62
C PHE A 223 1.23 22.87 4.14
N ALA A 224 1.85 22.22 3.14
CA ALA A 224 3.19 22.53 2.62
C ALA A 224 3.33 23.97 2.09
N GLY A 225 2.25 24.57 1.59
CA GLY A 225 2.24 25.94 1.06
C GLY A 225 2.29 27.05 2.13
N GLY A 226 1.89 26.77 3.37
CA GLY A 226 1.83 27.75 4.48
C GLY A 226 2.87 27.53 5.59
N GLU A 227 3.85 26.66 5.36
CA GLU A 227 4.91 26.42 6.33
C GLU A 227 5.95 27.55 6.37
N PRO A 228 6.51 27.88 7.55
CA PRO A 228 6.27 27.25 8.86
C PRO A 228 5.07 27.86 9.60
N TYR A 229 4.26 27.02 10.24
CA TYR A 229 3.18 27.49 11.14
C TYR A 229 3.71 27.66 12.56
N THR A 230 3.25 28.68 13.28
CA THR A 230 3.60 28.90 14.69
C THR A 230 2.38 28.65 15.56
N LEU A 231 2.41 27.57 16.33
CA LEU A 231 1.43 27.25 17.37
C LEU A 231 1.85 27.93 18.67
N THR A 232 1.12 28.95 19.10
CA THR A 232 1.35 29.65 20.38
C THR A 232 0.26 29.28 21.36
N PHE A 233 0.64 28.81 22.55
CA PHE A 233 -0.30 28.57 23.62
C PHE A 233 -0.64 29.89 24.34
N THR A 234 -1.93 30.24 24.38
CA THR A 234 -2.44 31.43 25.07
C THR A 234 -2.89 31.10 26.49
N SER A 235 -3.39 29.88 26.72
CA SER A 235 -3.74 29.36 28.05
C SER A 235 -3.60 27.84 28.11
N SER A 236 -3.87 27.23 29.28
CA SER A 236 -3.93 25.76 29.46
C SER A 236 -5.04 25.07 28.67
N THR A 237 -5.94 25.84 28.04
CA THR A 237 -7.08 25.36 27.26
C THR A 237 -7.21 26.04 25.89
N GLN A 238 -6.32 26.99 25.55
CA GLN A 238 -6.37 27.74 24.29
C GLN A 238 -5.00 27.86 23.61
N TYR A 239 -4.99 27.69 22.29
CA TYR A 239 -3.86 27.92 21.41
C TYR A 239 -4.27 28.74 20.17
N THR A 240 -3.31 29.45 19.60
CA THR A 240 -3.45 30.16 18.33
C THR A 240 -2.41 29.65 17.34
N VAL A 241 -2.80 29.42 16.09
CA VAL A 241 -1.90 29.00 15.01
C VAL A 241 -1.79 30.12 13.98
N THR A 242 -0.58 30.58 13.73
CA THR A 242 -0.28 31.54 12.65
C THR A 242 0.47 30.86 11.51
N ASP A 243 0.12 31.21 10.27
CA ASP A 243 0.82 30.79 9.04
C ASP A 243 2.15 31.58 8.85
N LYS A 244 2.99 31.19 7.89
CA LYS A 244 4.23 31.87 7.46
C LYS A 244 4.09 33.38 7.29
N ASN A 245 2.91 33.82 6.84
CA ASN A 245 2.59 35.24 6.60
C ASN A 245 2.06 35.98 7.84
N GLY A 246 2.01 35.33 9.01
CA GLY A 246 1.46 35.89 10.23
C GLY A 246 -0.07 35.95 10.27
N ASN A 247 -0.75 35.34 9.29
CA ASN A 247 -2.21 35.24 9.27
C ASN A 247 -2.67 34.18 10.27
N ASP A 248 -3.68 34.53 11.07
CA ASP A 248 -4.30 33.62 12.02
C ASP A 248 -5.16 32.59 11.29
N VAL A 249 -4.77 31.31 11.38
CA VAL A 249 -5.49 30.17 10.80
C VAL A 249 -6.21 29.34 11.87
N THR A 250 -6.29 29.84 13.11
CA THR A 250 -6.91 29.16 14.26
C THR A 250 -8.38 28.81 14.00
N SER A 251 -9.09 29.63 13.21
CA SER A 251 -10.49 29.40 12.84
C SER A 251 -10.71 28.26 11.83
N GLU A 252 -9.66 27.83 11.14
CA GLU A 252 -9.72 26.70 10.21
C GLU A 252 -9.55 25.35 10.94
N ILE A 253 -9.17 25.38 12.22
CA ILE A 253 -8.92 24.19 13.02
C ILE A 253 -10.22 23.80 13.74
N PRO A 254 -10.63 22.51 13.70
CA PRO A 254 -11.76 22.03 14.49
C PRO A 254 -11.55 22.33 15.97
N GLY A 255 -12.45 23.13 16.56
CA GLY A 255 -12.34 23.60 17.95
C GLY A 255 -11.88 25.05 18.11
N ASN A 256 -11.58 25.76 17.02
CA ASN A 256 -11.25 27.21 17.00
C ASN A 256 -10.24 27.61 18.09
N GLY A 257 -9.15 26.83 18.21
CA GLY A 257 -8.09 27.11 19.17
C GLY A 257 -8.36 26.63 20.59
N THR A 258 -9.44 25.90 20.87
CA THR A 258 -9.68 25.29 22.19
C THR A 258 -9.19 23.84 22.23
N PHE A 259 -8.57 23.45 23.34
CA PHE A 259 -8.22 22.05 23.62
C PHE A 259 -8.48 21.73 25.08
N ASP A 260 -8.82 20.47 25.35
CA ASP A 260 -9.05 19.97 26.70
C ASP A 260 -8.03 18.86 26.98
N ALA A 261 -7.14 19.11 27.94
CA ALA A 261 -6.09 18.18 28.36
C ALA A 261 -6.59 17.11 29.34
N THR A 262 -7.82 17.25 29.84
CA THR A 262 -8.43 16.32 30.82
C THR A 262 -9.28 15.24 30.16
N LYS A 263 -9.60 15.38 28.86
CA LYS A 263 -10.37 14.41 28.09
C LYS A 263 -9.51 13.73 27.03
N GLU A 264 -9.52 12.40 27.07
CA GLU A 264 -8.87 11.55 26.07
C GLU A 264 -9.38 11.90 24.66
N GLY A 265 -8.47 12.28 23.76
CA GLY A 265 -8.79 12.67 22.38
C GLY A 265 -9.13 14.15 22.14
N ALA A 266 -9.30 14.96 23.19
CA ALA A 266 -9.63 16.40 23.07
C ALA A 266 -8.39 17.32 23.08
N SER A 267 -7.19 16.75 23.10
CA SER A 267 -5.91 17.47 23.07
C SER A 267 -5.24 17.42 21.69
N SER A 268 -6.01 17.18 20.62
CA SER A 268 -5.46 17.09 19.26
C SER A 268 -5.78 18.31 18.40
N VAL A 269 -4.79 18.76 17.63
CA VAL A 269 -4.87 19.87 16.69
C VAL A 269 -4.84 19.28 15.29
N ASN A 270 -5.95 19.38 14.55
CA ASN A 270 -5.99 18.95 13.16
C ASN A 270 -5.86 20.17 12.23
N LEU A 271 -4.69 20.34 11.63
CA LEU A 271 -4.39 21.45 10.74
C LEU A 271 -4.15 20.92 9.32
N ARG A 272 -5.02 21.30 8.38
CA ARG A 272 -4.85 21.10 6.93
C ARG A 272 -4.38 19.69 6.54
N GLY A 273 -4.99 18.67 7.15
CA GLY A 273 -4.70 17.26 6.88
C GLY A 273 -3.56 16.66 7.71
N VAL A 274 -3.10 17.35 8.76
CA VAL A 274 -2.12 16.84 9.73
C VAL A 274 -2.67 16.98 11.15
N LYS A 275 -2.68 15.87 11.90
CA LYS A 275 -3.09 15.82 13.30
C LYS A 275 -1.87 15.82 14.22
N PHE A 276 -1.76 16.84 15.05
CA PHE A 276 -0.78 16.95 16.15
C PHE A 276 -1.47 16.63 17.47
N ASP A 277 -0.81 15.88 18.35
CA ASP A 277 -1.30 15.64 19.70
C ASP A 277 -0.53 16.52 20.69
N ILE A 278 -1.27 17.25 21.52
CA ILE A 278 -0.73 18.06 22.60
C ILE A 278 -0.72 17.20 23.86
N SER A 279 0.46 17.04 24.44
CA SER A 279 0.63 16.46 25.77
C SER A 279 1.04 17.53 26.76
N LEU A 280 0.26 17.62 27.83
CA LEU A 280 0.44 18.54 28.93
C LEU A 280 0.77 17.71 30.17
N ASN A 281 2.02 17.78 30.61
CA ASN A 281 2.50 17.08 31.80
C ASN A 281 2.60 18.08 32.97
N LEU A 282 1.45 18.39 33.59
CA LEU A 282 1.36 19.35 34.70
C LEU A 282 1.46 18.71 36.10
N GLY A 283 1.63 17.38 36.20
CA GLY A 283 1.55 16.65 37.48
C GLY A 283 0.11 16.35 37.90
N ALA A 284 -0.08 15.28 38.68
CA ALA A 284 -1.36 14.60 38.89
C ALA A 284 -2.50 15.39 39.57
N ASP A 285 -2.25 16.62 40.06
CA ASP A 285 -3.22 17.37 40.89
C ASP A 285 -3.48 18.82 40.44
N VAL A 286 -3.12 19.21 39.21
CA VAL A 286 -3.36 20.58 38.75
C VAL A 286 -4.59 20.67 37.85
N ALA A 287 -5.73 21.07 38.44
CA ALA A 287 -6.93 21.44 37.69
C ALA A 287 -6.66 22.66 36.76
N PRO A 288 -7.38 22.81 35.63
CA PRO A 288 -7.26 23.99 34.77
C PRO A 288 -7.53 25.27 35.57
N GLY A 289 -6.61 26.23 35.55
CA GLY A 289 -6.70 27.46 36.33
C GLY A 289 -5.48 28.37 36.15
N ALA A 290 -5.53 29.56 36.75
CA ALA A 290 -4.56 30.64 36.53
C ALA A 290 -3.09 30.27 36.76
N ALA A 291 -2.80 29.28 37.62
CA ALA A 291 -1.44 28.78 37.86
C ALA A 291 -0.90 27.90 36.72
N SER A 292 -1.78 27.14 36.06
CA SER A 292 -1.50 26.31 34.88
C SER A 292 -1.38 27.19 33.63
N ASP A 293 -2.21 28.24 33.55
CA ASP A 293 -2.19 29.21 32.45
C ASP A 293 -0.87 29.98 32.41
N ALA A 294 -0.33 30.41 33.56
CA ALA A 294 0.96 31.09 33.63
C ALA A 294 2.16 30.21 33.24
N LEU A 295 2.04 28.88 33.35
CA LEU A 295 3.10 27.92 32.99
C LEU A 295 3.13 27.57 31.50
N VAL A 296 2.01 27.75 30.81
CA VAL A 296 1.79 27.37 29.41
C VAL A 296 1.72 28.60 28.49
N ALA A 297 1.31 29.76 29.01
CA ALA A 297 1.21 31.02 28.27
C ALA A 297 2.56 31.44 27.67
N GLY A 298 2.57 31.71 26.38
CA GLY A 298 3.74 32.20 25.64
C GLY A 298 4.70 31.11 25.15
N LYS A 299 4.39 29.82 25.38
CA LYS A 299 5.14 28.73 24.73
C LYS A 299 4.68 28.61 23.28
N ALA A 300 5.64 28.68 22.36
CA ALA A 300 5.37 28.60 20.93
C ALA A 300 6.13 27.41 20.30
N PHE A 301 5.47 26.67 19.43
CA PHE A 301 6.04 25.57 18.66
C PHE A 301 5.90 25.88 17.18
N THR A 302 6.97 25.71 16.41
CA THR A 302 6.85 25.69 14.96
C THR A 302 6.39 24.30 14.51
N LEU A 303 5.31 24.27 13.73
CA LEU A 303 4.85 23.11 12.99
C LEU A 303 5.34 23.27 11.55
N GLN A 304 6.25 22.40 11.12
CA GLN A 304 6.78 22.41 9.76
C GLN A 304 6.95 21.00 9.25
N SER A 305 7.03 20.83 7.93
CA SER A 305 7.54 19.60 7.35
C SER A 305 8.95 19.37 7.86
N LYS A 306 9.27 18.11 8.16
CA LYS A 306 10.62 17.75 8.54
C LYS A 306 11.56 18.11 7.39
N PRO A 307 12.56 18.99 7.58
CA PRO A 307 13.49 19.33 6.52
C PRO A 307 14.30 18.11 6.10
N ASP A 308 14.52 17.94 4.79
CA ASP A 308 15.44 16.93 4.28
C ASP A 308 16.87 17.27 4.71
N SER A 309 17.46 16.46 5.58
CA SER A 309 18.84 16.67 6.04
C SER A 309 19.82 15.90 5.17
N PHE A 310 20.63 16.60 4.38
CA PHE A 310 21.75 16.00 3.66
C PHE A 310 23.00 16.01 4.55
N SER A 311 23.50 14.83 4.96
CA SER A 311 24.81 14.74 5.62
C SER A 311 25.91 14.71 4.56
N VAL A 312 26.56 15.84 4.30
CA VAL A 312 27.74 15.89 3.41
C VAL A 312 28.95 15.39 4.20
N SER A 313 29.38 14.15 3.93
CA SER A 313 30.64 13.63 4.47
C SER A 313 31.78 13.84 3.47
N ARG A 314 32.96 14.21 3.98
CA ARG A 314 34.17 14.42 3.17
C ARG A 314 34.80 13.06 2.83
N SER A 315 35.20 12.86 1.57
CA SER A 315 36.10 11.76 1.21
C SER A 315 37.51 12.04 1.75
N PRO A 316 38.24 11.05 2.31
CA PRO A 316 39.55 11.23 2.94
C PRO A 316 40.65 11.86 2.06
N GLY A 317 40.45 11.95 0.74
CA GLY A 317 41.46 12.41 -0.22
C GLY A 317 41.31 13.85 -0.74
N ASN A 318 40.41 14.68 -0.19
CA ASN A 318 40.17 16.04 -0.71
C ASN A 318 41.02 17.12 0.04
N PRO A 319 42.00 17.77 -0.62
CA PRO A 319 42.87 18.80 -0.01
C PRO A 319 42.26 20.22 0.00
N SER A 320 41.03 20.39 -0.47
CA SER A 320 40.37 21.71 -0.52
C SER A 320 40.03 22.24 0.88
N THR A 321 40.29 23.54 1.09
CA THR A 321 39.93 24.28 2.31
C THR A 321 38.46 24.72 2.33
N ALA A 322 37.71 24.55 1.24
CA ALA A 322 36.30 24.89 1.19
C ALA A 322 35.46 23.90 2.04
N GLN A 323 34.63 24.44 2.92
CA GLN A 323 33.66 23.70 3.72
C GLN A 323 32.26 23.97 3.19
N VAL A 324 31.53 22.92 2.84
CA VAL A 324 30.07 23.00 2.61
C VAL A 324 29.42 22.71 3.96
N THR A 325 29.03 23.77 4.67
CA THR A 325 28.47 23.69 6.03
C THR A 325 26.96 23.45 6.05
N SER A 326 26.27 23.61 4.91
CA SER A 326 24.86 23.27 4.71
C SER A 326 24.51 23.21 3.21
N GLY A 327 23.46 22.46 2.87
CA GLY A 327 22.80 22.50 1.57
C GLY A 327 21.29 22.64 1.80
N GLN A 328 20.66 23.58 1.10
CA GLN A 328 19.20 23.74 1.11
C GLN A 328 18.67 23.55 -0.31
N VAL A 329 17.58 22.81 -0.47
CA VAL A 329 16.80 22.81 -1.70
C VAL A 329 15.97 24.08 -1.69
N THR A 330 16.21 24.96 -2.65
CA THR A 330 15.33 26.11 -2.92
C THR A 330 14.51 25.75 -4.14
N ASP A 331 13.18 25.86 -4.02
CA ASP A 331 12.29 25.65 -5.14
C ASP A 331 12.58 26.72 -6.21
N GLN A 332 12.86 26.29 -7.44
CA GLN A 332 13.33 27.20 -8.48
C GLN A 332 12.15 28.09 -8.91
N PRO A 333 12.27 29.43 -8.87
CA PRO A 333 11.17 30.31 -9.28
C PRO A 333 10.79 30.02 -10.74
N PRO A 334 9.49 30.06 -11.08
CA PRO A 334 9.03 29.78 -12.43
C PRO A 334 9.74 30.70 -13.42
N MET A 335 10.37 30.06 -14.42
CA MET A 335 11.15 30.72 -15.45
C MET A 335 10.29 31.78 -16.15
N PRO A 336 10.70 33.06 -16.23
CA PRO A 336 9.89 34.08 -16.88
C PRO A 336 9.70 33.73 -18.37
N PRO A 337 8.51 33.98 -18.94
CA PRO A 337 8.24 33.65 -20.33
C PRO A 337 9.20 34.44 -21.25
N PRO A 338 9.65 33.85 -22.37
CA PRO A 338 10.61 34.50 -23.26
C PRO A 338 10.03 35.82 -23.78
N SER A 339 10.81 36.89 -23.62
CA SER A 339 10.50 38.20 -24.19
C SER A 339 10.40 38.07 -25.72
N ARG A 340 9.18 38.18 -26.24
CA ARG A 340 8.96 38.40 -27.68
C ARG A 340 9.43 39.81 -28.01
N THR A 341 10.71 39.94 -28.37
CA THR A 341 11.21 41.13 -29.07
C THR A 341 10.54 41.15 -30.44
N ALA A 342 9.53 42.00 -30.60
CA ALA A 342 8.93 42.29 -31.88
C ALA A 342 9.98 42.98 -32.77
N VAL A 343 10.52 42.26 -33.75
CA VAL A 343 11.23 42.86 -34.87
C VAL A 343 10.16 43.51 -35.76
N ARG A 344 10.12 44.84 -35.77
CA ARG A 344 9.49 45.64 -36.81
C ARG A 344 10.58 46.11 -37.76
#